data_AF-A0A5N4AJE1-F1
#
_entry.id   AF-A0A5N4AJE1-F1
#
_cell.length_a   1.000
_cell.length_b   1.000
_cell.length_c   1.000
_cell.angle_alpha   90.00
_cell.angle_beta   90.00
_cell.angle_gamma   90.00
#
_symmetry.space_group_name_H-M   'P 1'
#
loop_
_entity.id
_entity.type
_entity.pdbx_description
1 polymer ?
#
loop_
_entity_poly.entity_id
_entity_poly.type
_entity_poly.pdbx_seq_one_letter_code
_entity_poly.pdbx_strand_id
1 'polypeptide(L)'
;TCIAYKDAVLSLLPQLTYLDNTRVADKDRAPCTFSNDDLINGTLIFACHRIMGLPAPPKQKGIQHAFYLEVALPLLDQAACSSKSPPVTKPPEGVSYKSHYERPDEYKREKELNTPEASFKTSRKEWAKIIQFPEESISAPCPEQELTLIRDTFRSKVNVKVIYLMVRPPVVPKGKPPATPPHEEIMKKITLANVTCELRAVNWSDKTIDFYWADHDACHLQAIPVEGSLRSITYVEGKPPAKARAVDDANVEYLPSVLTVQVGFGLKRLESNAQR
;
A
#
# COMPACT_ATOMS: atom_id res chain seq x y z
N THR A 1 48.92 -4.43 15.18
CA THR A 1 48.13 -5.63 15.53
C THR A 1 47.03 -5.76 14.51
N CYS A 2 47.07 -6.78 13.63
CA CYS A 2 45.96 -7.01 12.69
C CYS A 2 44.77 -7.51 13.50
N ILE A 3 43.72 -6.71 13.60
CA ILE A 3 42.42 -7.19 14.09
C ILE A 3 41.96 -8.25 13.09
N ALA A 4 41.59 -9.44 13.57
CA ALA A 4 41.07 -10.47 12.69
C ALA A 4 39.80 -9.93 12.04
N TYR A 5 39.67 -10.06 10.72
CA TYR A 5 38.55 -9.54 9.92
C TYR A 5 37.18 -9.84 10.55
N LYS A 6 37.01 -11.06 11.09
CA LYS A 6 35.83 -11.47 11.84
C LYS A 6 35.54 -10.57 13.04
N ASP A 7 36.54 -10.28 13.87
CA ASP A 7 36.36 -9.47 15.08
C ASP A 7 36.05 -8.01 14.73
N ALA A 8 36.69 -7.48 13.68
CA ALA A 8 36.36 -6.15 13.17
C ALA A 8 34.91 -6.06 12.69
N VAL A 9 34.45 -7.04 11.90
CA VAL A 9 33.07 -7.07 11.40
C VAL A 9 32.06 -7.28 12.53
N LEU A 10 32.33 -8.19 13.47
CA LEU A 10 31.44 -8.44 14.61
C LEU A 10 31.41 -7.29 15.62
N SER A 11 32.48 -6.49 15.71
CA SER A 11 32.47 -5.26 16.50
C SER A 11 31.54 -4.19 15.93
N LEU A 12 31.40 -4.15 14.60
CA LEU A 12 30.50 -3.22 13.90
C LEU A 12 29.07 -3.76 13.79
N LEU A 13 28.92 -5.07 13.66
CA LEU A 13 27.65 -5.77 13.43
C LEU A 13 27.45 -6.89 14.46
N PRO A 14 27.17 -6.57 15.73
CA PRO A 14 27.10 -7.56 16.81
C PRO A 14 25.97 -8.60 16.63
N GLN A 15 24.96 -8.29 15.81
CA GLN A 15 23.83 -9.17 15.50
C GLN A 15 24.04 -10.08 14.27
N LEU A 16 25.21 -10.01 13.63
CA LEU A 16 25.44 -10.75 12.39
C LEU A 16 25.34 -12.26 12.63
N THR A 17 24.32 -12.89 12.04
CA THR A 17 24.08 -14.33 12.19
C THR A 17 24.97 -15.15 11.25
N TYR A 18 25.30 -14.61 10.08
CA TYR A 18 26.12 -15.23 9.05
C TYR A 18 27.18 -14.25 8.54
N LEU A 19 28.44 -14.69 8.49
CA LEU A 19 29.56 -13.97 7.87
C LEU A 19 30.16 -14.88 6.80
N ASP A 20 30.18 -14.43 5.55
CA ASP A 20 30.71 -15.19 4.40
C ASP A 20 30.13 -16.61 4.30
N ASN A 21 28.80 -16.70 4.36
CA ASN A 21 28.03 -17.95 4.35
C ASN A 21 28.30 -18.90 5.53
N THR A 22 29.10 -18.48 6.52
CA THR A 22 29.37 -19.26 7.74
C THR A 22 28.54 -18.69 8.89
N ARG A 23 27.78 -19.56 9.57
CA ARG A 23 27.02 -19.16 10.76
C ARG A 23 28.01 -18.74 11.86
N VAL A 24 27.85 -17.52 12.36
CA VAL A 24 28.65 -17.01 13.49
C VAL A 24 28.21 -17.74 14.76
N ALA A 25 29.16 -18.28 15.53
CA ALA A 25 28.86 -18.99 16.77
C ALA A 25 28.33 -18.02 17.83
N ASP A 26 27.40 -18.48 18.67
CA ASP A 26 26.72 -17.59 19.64
C ASP A 26 27.69 -16.97 20.66
N LYS A 27 28.78 -17.66 20.99
CA LYS A 27 29.86 -17.15 21.86
C LYS A 27 30.68 -16.01 21.26
N ASP A 28 30.72 -15.92 19.92
CA ASP A 28 31.49 -14.91 19.20
C ASP A 28 30.63 -13.66 18.92
N ARG A 29 29.32 -13.75 19.15
CA ARG A 29 28.43 -12.60 19.06
C ARG A 29 28.59 -11.78 20.33
N ALA A 30 28.84 -10.49 20.17
CA ALA A 30 28.82 -9.60 21.32
C ALA A 30 27.43 -9.66 21.97
N PRO A 31 27.34 -9.67 23.32
CA PRO A 31 26.06 -9.62 24.00
C PRO A 31 25.29 -8.39 23.50
N CYS A 32 24.07 -8.62 23.01
CA CYS A 32 23.21 -7.54 22.57
C CYS A 32 22.86 -6.70 23.79
N THR A 33 23.37 -5.47 23.86
CA THR A 33 22.99 -4.51 24.91
C THR A 33 21.74 -3.72 24.54
N PHE A 34 21.16 -3.93 23.36
CA PHE A 34 19.85 -3.38 23.05
C PHE A 34 18.84 -4.06 23.96
N SER A 35 18.08 -3.27 24.72
CA SER A 35 16.94 -3.80 25.45
C SER A 35 16.01 -4.47 24.44
N ASN A 36 15.31 -5.54 24.83
CA ASN A 36 14.17 -6.00 24.02
C ASN A 36 13.12 -4.88 23.85
N ASP A 37 13.12 -3.87 24.72
CA ASP A 37 12.31 -2.66 24.55
C ASP A 37 12.79 -1.76 23.39
N ASP A 38 14.04 -1.91 22.95
CA ASP A 38 14.62 -1.21 21.79
C ASP A 38 14.39 -1.99 20.48
N LEU A 39 13.79 -3.20 20.52
CA LEU A 39 13.24 -3.83 19.32
C LEU A 39 12.03 -3.02 18.89
N ILE A 40 12.35 -1.96 18.14
CA ILE A 40 11.46 -0.98 17.56
C ILE A 40 10.20 -1.67 17.06
N ASN A 41 9.07 -1.38 17.70
CA ASN A 41 7.75 -1.63 17.16
C ASN A 41 7.65 -0.89 15.82
N GLY A 42 7.97 -1.58 14.74
CA GLY A 42 7.86 -1.07 13.39
C GLY A 42 6.40 -1.08 13.00
N THR A 43 5.88 0.07 12.58
CA THR A 43 4.58 0.11 11.93
C THR A 43 4.80 0.10 10.43
N LEU A 44 4.21 -0.89 9.75
CA LEU A 44 4.15 -0.86 8.30
C LEU A 44 3.15 0.22 7.89
N ILE A 45 3.61 1.14 7.05
CA ILE A 45 2.77 2.20 6.50
C ILE A 45 2.51 1.88 5.04
N PHE A 46 1.24 1.95 4.69
CA PHE A 46 0.83 2.14 3.30
C PHE A 46 0.27 3.55 3.15
N ALA A 47 0.90 4.31 2.27
CA ALA A 47 0.48 5.64 1.86
C ALA A 47 -0.15 5.54 0.47
N CYS A 48 -1.43 5.86 0.34
CA CYS A 48 -1.94 6.22 -0.98
C CYS A 48 -1.79 7.71 -1.15
N HIS A 49 -0.95 8.15 -2.08
CA HIS A 49 -0.80 9.59 -2.32
C HIS A 49 -2.05 10.10 -3.05
N ARG A 50 -2.45 9.41 -4.13
CA ARG A 50 -3.64 9.76 -4.93
C ARG A 50 -4.07 8.72 -5.94
N ILE A 51 -5.32 8.84 -6.36
CA ILE A 51 -5.90 8.17 -7.53
C ILE A 51 -6.37 9.24 -8.52
N MET A 52 -6.07 9.05 -9.80
CA MET A 52 -6.40 9.97 -10.89
C MET A 52 -6.97 9.21 -12.08
N GLY A 53 -7.68 9.89 -12.98
CA GLY A 53 -8.22 9.26 -14.18
C GLY A 53 -9.40 8.31 -13.92
N LEU A 54 -10.04 8.41 -12.75
CA LEU A 54 -11.31 7.72 -12.49
C LEU A 54 -12.45 8.42 -13.24
N PRO A 55 -13.31 7.68 -13.96
CA PRO A 55 -14.47 8.25 -14.63
C PRO A 55 -15.45 8.76 -13.58
N ALA A 56 -16.20 9.80 -13.94
CA ALA A 56 -17.25 10.31 -13.07
C ALA A 56 -18.30 9.22 -12.81
N PRO A 57 -18.74 9.01 -11.56
CA PRO A 57 -19.82 8.08 -11.28
C PRO A 57 -21.13 8.56 -11.94
N PRO A 58 -22.08 7.66 -12.20
CA PRO A 58 -23.36 8.02 -12.79
C PRO A 58 -24.10 9.02 -11.89
N LYS A 59 -24.68 10.06 -12.46
CA LYS A 59 -25.46 11.05 -11.71
C LYS A 59 -26.77 10.43 -11.24
N GLN A 60 -26.90 10.17 -9.95
CA GLN A 60 -28.11 9.61 -9.33
C GLN A 60 -28.56 10.48 -8.16
N LYS A 61 -29.85 10.82 -8.11
CA LYS A 61 -30.39 11.73 -7.10
C LYS A 61 -30.39 11.06 -5.73
N GLY A 62 -29.74 11.70 -4.76
CA GLY A 62 -29.72 11.25 -3.37
C GLY A 62 -28.84 10.03 -3.13
N ILE A 63 -27.97 9.67 -4.07
CA ILE A 63 -26.98 8.59 -3.91
C ILE A 63 -25.60 9.23 -3.87
N GLN A 64 -24.82 8.90 -2.85
CA GLN A 64 -23.43 9.33 -2.71
C GLN A 64 -22.51 8.22 -3.22
N HIS A 65 -21.47 8.60 -3.94
CA HIS A 65 -20.48 7.69 -4.48
C HIS A 65 -19.17 7.87 -3.73
N ALA A 66 -18.65 6.78 -3.19
CA ALA A 66 -17.44 6.79 -2.39
C ALA A 66 -16.44 5.74 -2.90
N PHE A 67 -15.16 6.00 -2.66
CA PHE A 67 -14.05 5.16 -3.05
C PHE A 67 -13.15 4.93 -1.84
N TYR A 68 -12.58 3.74 -1.74
CA TYR A 68 -11.49 3.43 -0.83
C TYR A 68 -10.57 2.40 -1.46
N LEU A 69 -9.36 2.29 -0.93
CA LEU A 69 -8.41 1.26 -1.34
C LEU A 69 -8.38 0.14 -0.31
N GLU A 70 -8.25 -1.09 -0.82
CA GLU A 70 -7.93 -2.28 -0.06
C GLU A 70 -6.53 -2.73 -0.40
N VAL A 71 -5.72 -2.98 0.63
CA VAL A 71 -4.37 -3.52 0.50
C VAL A 71 -4.34 -4.86 1.22
N ALA A 72 -4.03 -5.92 0.48
CA ALA A 72 -3.84 -7.26 1.03
C ALA A 72 -2.36 -7.46 1.38
N LEU A 73 -2.08 -7.79 2.64
CA LEU A 73 -0.72 -7.98 3.15
C LEU A 73 -0.60 -9.43 3.66
N PRO A 74 -0.50 -10.41 2.73
CA PRO A 74 -0.85 -11.81 2.98
C PRO A 74 -0.06 -12.51 4.09
N LEU A 75 1.08 -11.97 4.50
CA LEU A 75 1.93 -12.54 5.55
C LEU A 75 1.74 -11.88 6.92
N LEU A 76 1.36 -10.61 6.97
CA LEU A 76 0.90 -9.97 8.22
C LEU A 76 -0.47 -10.52 8.64
N ASP A 77 -1.31 -10.82 7.65
CA ASP A 77 -2.64 -11.37 7.84
C ASP A 77 -2.62 -12.76 8.49
N GLN A 78 -1.66 -13.62 8.10
CA GLN A 78 -1.53 -14.98 8.65
C GLN A 78 -1.12 -14.99 10.12
N ALA A 79 -0.35 -13.99 10.57
CA ALA A 79 0.00 -13.85 11.98
C ALA A 79 -1.17 -13.34 12.82
N ALA A 80 -2.01 -12.47 12.26
CA ALA A 80 -3.24 -12.01 12.91
C ALA A 80 -4.36 -13.08 12.93
N CYS A 81 -4.36 -14.00 11.97
CA CYS A 81 -5.38 -15.04 11.81
C CYS A 81 -4.73 -16.42 11.68
N SER A 82 -4.33 -17.02 12.80
CA SER A 82 -3.82 -18.40 12.85
C SER A 82 -4.93 -19.48 12.67
N SER A 83 -5.83 -19.31 11.70
CA SER A 83 -6.77 -20.36 11.29
C SER A 83 -6.75 -20.54 9.76
N LYS A 84 -6.54 -21.80 9.37
CA LYS A 84 -6.10 -22.27 8.04
C LYS A 84 -7.03 -21.85 6.90
N SER A 85 -6.47 -21.37 5.79
CA SER A 85 -7.17 -21.25 4.50
C SER A 85 -6.38 -21.93 3.35
N PRO A 86 -7.07 -22.46 2.31
CA PRO A 86 -6.49 -23.26 1.23
C PRO A 86 -5.86 -22.41 0.10
N PRO A 87 -5.04 -23.03 -0.79
CA PRO A 87 -4.19 -22.30 -1.73
C PRO A 87 -4.94 -21.71 -2.94
N VAL A 88 -4.45 -20.57 -3.41
CA VAL A 88 -4.98 -19.76 -4.52
C VAL A 88 -4.56 -20.32 -5.89
N THR A 89 -5.52 -20.41 -6.82
CA THR A 89 -5.35 -20.89 -8.21
C THR A 89 -4.80 -19.83 -9.16
N LYS A 90 -4.02 -20.26 -10.16
CA LYS A 90 -3.34 -19.44 -11.18
C LYS A 90 -4.32 -18.67 -12.09
N PRO A 91 -3.91 -17.51 -12.66
CA PRO A 91 -4.73 -16.74 -13.59
C PRO A 91 -4.81 -17.40 -14.98
N PRO A 92 -5.91 -17.21 -15.73
CA PRO A 92 -6.07 -17.74 -17.09
C PRO A 92 -5.27 -16.93 -18.11
N GLU A 93 -4.64 -17.63 -19.06
CA GLU A 93 -3.95 -17.05 -20.22
C GLU A 93 -4.93 -16.71 -21.35
N GLY A 94 -4.75 -15.55 -22.02
CA GLY A 94 -5.37 -15.25 -23.32
C GLY A 94 -6.46 -14.18 -23.39
N VAL A 95 -6.37 -13.06 -22.67
CA VAL A 95 -7.39 -11.99 -22.72
C VAL A 95 -6.98 -10.86 -23.67
N SER A 96 -7.77 -10.66 -24.74
CA SER A 96 -7.76 -9.46 -25.58
C SER A 96 -8.33 -8.27 -24.79
N TYR A 97 -7.55 -7.20 -24.63
CA TYR A 97 -7.92 -6.07 -23.78
C TYR A 97 -8.94 -5.15 -24.45
N LYS A 98 -10.19 -5.21 -23.99
CA LYS A 98 -11.17 -4.12 -24.14
C LYS A 98 -10.85 -3.01 -23.12
N SER A 99 -11.41 -1.81 -23.31
CA SER A 99 -11.13 -0.65 -22.44
C SER A 99 -11.24 -1.04 -20.96
N HIS A 100 -10.27 -0.67 -20.14
CA HIS A 100 -10.10 -1.25 -18.81
C HIS A 100 -11.21 -0.90 -17.79
N TYR A 101 -12.08 0.06 -18.11
CA TYR A 101 -13.33 0.28 -17.38
C TYR A 101 -14.34 -0.86 -17.56
N GLU A 102 -14.18 -1.67 -18.61
CA GLU A 102 -14.95 -2.89 -18.89
C GLU A 102 -14.36 -4.14 -18.22
N ARG A 103 -13.29 -4.00 -17.40
CA ARG A 103 -12.80 -5.14 -16.62
C ARG A 103 -13.96 -5.73 -15.81
N PRO A 104 -14.11 -7.07 -15.80
CA PRO A 104 -15.17 -7.73 -15.06
C PRO A 104 -15.15 -7.28 -13.60
N ASP A 105 -16.31 -7.07 -13.02
CA ASP A 105 -16.40 -6.87 -11.58
C ASP A 105 -15.85 -8.12 -10.88
N GLU A 106 -14.77 -7.95 -10.11
CA GLU A 106 -14.17 -9.04 -9.33
C GLU A 106 -14.97 -9.31 -8.06
N TYR A 107 -15.91 -8.44 -7.72
CA TYR A 107 -16.72 -8.57 -6.52
C TYR A 107 -17.68 -9.77 -6.62
N LYS A 108 -17.53 -10.69 -5.68
CA LYS A 108 -18.45 -11.80 -5.47
C LYS A 108 -18.81 -11.82 -3.98
N ARG A 109 -20.00 -11.33 -3.63
CA ARG A 109 -20.47 -11.20 -2.23
C ARG A 109 -20.28 -12.48 -1.42
N GLU A 110 -20.60 -13.64 -2.01
CA GLU A 110 -20.45 -14.95 -1.35
C GLU A 110 -18.99 -15.29 -1.04
N LYS A 111 -18.06 -14.91 -1.92
CA LYS A 111 -16.63 -15.16 -1.71
C LYS A 111 -16.08 -14.28 -0.59
N GLU A 112 -16.53 -13.04 -0.48
CA GLU A 112 -16.10 -12.14 0.61
C GLU A 112 -16.61 -12.61 1.98
N LEU A 113 -17.85 -13.12 2.06
CA LEU A 113 -18.36 -13.70 3.31
C LEU A 113 -17.55 -14.93 3.76
N ASN A 114 -17.09 -15.74 2.80
CA ASN A 114 -16.40 -17.00 3.07
C ASN A 114 -14.88 -16.89 3.14
N THR A 115 -14.32 -15.77 2.69
CA THR A 115 -12.89 -15.49 2.75
C THR A 115 -12.73 -14.06 3.23
N PRO A 116 -12.72 -13.84 4.56
CA PRO A 116 -12.23 -12.59 5.10
C PRO A 116 -10.74 -12.51 4.77
N GLU A 117 -10.42 -12.07 3.54
CA GLU A 117 -9.09 -11.55 3.24
C GLU A 117 -8.92 -10.39 4.21
N ALA A 118 -8.14 -10.61 5.26
CA ALA A 118 -7.67 -9.53 6.10
C ALA A 118 -7.02 -8.52 5.17
N SER A 119 -7.68 -7.38 5.02
CA SER A 119 -7.35 -6.38 4.03
C SER A 119 -7.44 -5.07 4.76
N PHE A 120 -6.38 -4.30 4.64
CA PHE A 120 -6.32 -3.00 5.24
C PHE A 120 -7.05 -2.03 4.33
N LYS A 121 -7.91 -1.19 4.93
CA LYS A 121 -8.79 -0.28 4.19
C LYS A 121 -8.42 1.15 4.49
N THR A 122 -8.33 1.97 3.45
CA THR A 122 -8.18 3.42 3.64
C THR A 122 -9.49 4.05 4.10
N SER A 123 -9.41 5.30 4.57
CA SER A 123 -10.62 6.12 4.72
C SER A 123 -11.37 6.26 3.39
N ARG A 124 -12.70 6.41 3.48
CA ARG A 124 -13.56 6.65 2.32
C ARG A 124 -13.36 8.06 1.81
N LYS A 125 -13.35 8.21 0.48
CA LYS A 125 -13.27 9.49 -0.20
C LYS A 125 -14.39 9.61 -1.22
N GLU A 126 -14.96 10.79 -1.33
CA GLU A 126 -15.88 11.11 -2.42
C GLU A 126 -15.14 11.14 -3.75
N TRP A 127 -15.89 11.00 -4.84
CA TRP A 127 -15.31 11.13 -6.17
C TRP A 127 -14.74 12.55 -6.39
N ALA A 128 -13.52 12.60 -6.90
CA ALA A 128 -12.89 13.80 -7.42
C ALA A 128 -12.00 13.40 -8.60
N LYS A 129 -11.62 14.37 -9.44
CA LYS A 129 -10.65 14.13 -10.53
C LYS A 129 -9.29 13.66 -10.01
N ILE A 130 -8.90 14.16 -8.84
CA ILE A 130 -7.75 13.70 -8.05
C ILE A 130 -8.29 13.34 -6.67
N ILE A 131 -8.33 12.06 -6.34
CA ILE A 131 -8.70 11.59 -5.01
C ILE A 131 -7.43 11.48 -4.19
N GLN A 132 -7.25 12.36 -3.20
CA GLN A 132 -6.08 12.35 -2.30
C GLN A 132 -6.42 11.69 -0.97
N PHE A 133 -5.48 10.91 -0.44
CA PHE A 133 -5.60 10.28 0.87
C PHE A 133 -4.56 10.85 1.85
N PRO A 134 -4.77 10.72 3.16
CA PRO A 134 -3.79 11.12 4.15
C PRO A 134 -2.46 10.38 4.00
N GLU A 135 -1.36 11.01 4.45
CA GLU A 135 0.01 10.48 4.38
C GLU A 135 0.14 9.07 4.97
N GLU A 136 -0.58 8.77 6.06
CA GLU A 136 -0.69 7.43 6.64
C GLU A 136 -2.09 6.88 6.34
N SER A 137 -2.26 6.38 5.11
CA SER A 137 -3.57 5.88 4.68
C SER A 137 -3.97 4.60 5.42
N ILE A 138 -2.98 3.75 5.70
CA ILE A 138 -3.09 2.51 6.46
C ILE A 138 -1.84 2.39 7.34
N SER A 139 -2.07 2.02 8.61
CA SER A 139 -1.04 1.77 9.61
C SER A 139 -1.28 0.37 10.18
N ALA A 140 -0.36 -0.54 9.89
CA ALA A 140 -0.42 -1.92 10.36
C ALA A 140 0.68 -2.13 11.43
N PRO A 141 0.33 -2.17 12.72
CA PRO A 141 1.30 -2.47 13.75
C PRO A 141 1.82 -3.91 13.55
N CYS A 142 3.14 -4.08 13.55
CA CYS A 142 3.72 -5.40 13.58
C CYS A 142 3.73 -5.91 15.03
N PRO A 143 3.36 -7.19 15.27
CA PRO A 143 3.58 -7.82 16.56
C PRO A 143 5.04 -7.71 16.98
N GLU A 144 5.24 -7.47 18.28
CA GLU A 144 6.56 -7.42 18.91
C GLU A 144 7.31 -8.73 18.57
N GLN A 145 8.56 -8.62 18.09
CA GLN A 145 9.45 -9.73 17.72
C GLN A 145 9.28 -10.35 16.31
N GLU A 146 8.32 -9.91 15.49
CA GLU A 146 8.08 -10.50 14.16
C GLU A 146 8.55 -9.63 12.98
N LEU A 147 9.72 -9.00 13.09
CA LEU A 147 10.35 -8.24 11.98
C LEU A 147 10.53 -9.08 10.70
N THR A 148 10.63 -10.41 10.86
CA THR A 148 10.64 -11.36 9.74
C THR A 148 9.36 -11.28 8.91
N LEU A 149 8.20 -11.07 9.53
CA LEU A 149 6.93 -10.92 8.81
C LEU A 149 6.88 -9.61 8.04
N ILE A 150 7.38 -8.51 8.59
CA ILE A 150 7.54 -7.26 7.85
C ILE A 150 8.40 -7.52 6.61
N ARG A 151 9.60 -8.08 6.81
CA ARG A 151 10.54 -8.38 5.73
C ARG A 151 9.91 -9.26 4.66
N ASP A 152 9.24 -10.32 5.07
CA ASP A 152 8.65 -11.28 4.14
C ASP A 152 7.40 -10.69 3.48
N THR A 153 6.65 -9.81 4.15
CA THR A 153 5.54 -9.04 3.54
C THR A 153 6.05 -8.18 2.40
N PHE A 154 7.18 -7.50 2.57
CA PHE A 154 7.82 -6.78 1.45
C PHE A 154 8.23 -7.73 0.32
N ARG A 155 8.73 -8.93 0.62
CA ARG A 155 9.02 -9.95 -0.40
C ARG A 155 7.78 -10.53 -1.09
N SER A 156 6.60 -10.33 -0.50
CA SER A 156 5.36 -10.85 -1.03
C SER A 156 4.78 -9.93 -2.11
N LYS A 157 3.84 -10.47 -2.88
CA LYS A 157 3.08 -9.72 -3.86
C LYS A 157 1.94 -9.00 -3.14
N VAL A 158 2.07 -7.69 -2.97
CA VAL A 158 1.04 -6.86 -2.32
C VAL A 158 0.02 -6.43 -3.36
N ASN A 159 -1.24 -6.82 -3.16
CA ASN A 159 -2.31 -6.47 -4.08
C ASN A 159 -3.03 -5.22 -3.58
N VAL A 160 -3.10 -4.21 -4.45
CA VAL A 160 -3.84 -2.98 -4.22
C VAL A 160 -5.11 -3.00 -5.07
N LYS A 161 -6.27 -2.94 -4.41
CA LYS A 161 -7.58 -2.93 -5.05
C LYS A 161 -8.28 -1.60 -4.80
N VAL A 162 -9.00 -1.09 -5.79
CA VAL A 162 -9.95 0.02 -5.59
C VAL A 162 -11.36 -0.54 -5.44
N ILE A 163 -12.05 -0.02 -4.44
CA ILE A 163 -13.44 -0.37 -4.17
C ILE A 163 -14.30 0.85 -4.43
N TYR A 164 -15.29 0.67 -5.29
CA TYR A 164 -16.31 1.65 -5.59
C TYR A 164 -17.58 1.31 -4.81
N LEU A 165 -18.00 2.24 -3.95
CA LEU A 165 -19.17 2.15 -3.11
C LEU A 165 -20.28 3.08 -3.60
N MET A 166 -21.50 2.57 -3.51
CA MET A 166 -22.72 3.35 -3.52
C MET A 166 -23.24 3.46 -2.08
N VAL A 167 -23.38 4.69 -1.59
CA VAL A 167 -23.87 4.99 -0.25
C VAL A 167 -25.24 5.63 -0.38
N ARG A 168 -26.26 4.93 0.12
CA ARG A 168 -27.63 5.46 0.19
C ARG A 168 -27.83 6.13 1.55
N PRO A 169 -28.29 7.39 1.59
CA PRO A 169 -28.54 8.08 2.85
C PRO A 169 -29.61 7.32 3.64
N PRO A 170 -29.52 7.35 4.98
CA PRO A 170 -30.52 6.72 5.82
C PRO A 170 -31.90 7.34 5.55
N VAL A 171 -32.93 6.51 5.46
CA VAL A 171 -34.32 6.97 5.34
C VAL A 171 -34.71 7.55 6.69
N VAL A 172 -34.69 8.87 6.82
CA VAL A 172 -35.06 9.56 8.06
C VAL A 172 -36.58 9.82 8.06
N PRO A 173 -37.36 9.21 8.97
CA PRO A 173 -38.75 9.58 9.17
C PRO A 173 -38.82 11.03 9.67
N LYS A 174 -39.70 11.86 9.11
CA LYS A 174 -39.86 13.27 9.52
C LYS A 174 -39.96 13.38 11.05
N GLY A 175 -39.00 14.07 11.67
CA GLY A 175 -39.00 14.39 13.10
C GLY A 175 -38.30 13.39 14.03
N LYS A 176 -37.60 12.37 13.52
CA LYS A 176 -36.80 11.45 14.34
C LYS A 176 -35.33 11.41 13.88
N PRO A 177 -34.37 11.20 14.80
CA PRO A 177 -32.99 10.93 14.42
C PRO A 177 -32.90 9.66 13.56
N PRO A 178 -31.95 9.58 12.62
CA PRO A 178 -31.73 8.38 11.81
C PRO A 178 -31.41 7.19 12.72
N ALA A 179 -32.30 6.19 12.73
CA ALA A 179 -32.15 4.99 13.55
C ALA A 179 -31.23 3.93 12.90
N THR A 180 -30.97 4.05 11.61
CA THR A 180 -30.19 3.09 10.81
C THR A 180 -28.96 3.77 10.20
N PRO A 181 -27.81 3.08 10.16
CA PRO A 181 -26.65 3.59 9.44
C PRO A 181 -26.94 3.69 7.93
N PRO A 182 -26.15 4.50 7.19
CA PRO A 182 -26.23 4.54 5.73
C PRO A 182 -26.10 3.13 5.14
N HIS A 183 -26.92 2.82 4.15
CA HIS A 183 -26.82 1.54 3.46
C HIS A 183 -25.73 1.62 2.40
N GLU A 184 -24.74 0.74 2.51
CA GLU A 184 -23.59 0.68 1.60
C GLU A 184 -23.68 -0.53 0.70
N GLU A 185 -23.40 -0.31 -0.57
CA GLU A 185 -23.42 -1.34 -1.61
C GLU A 185 -22.10 -1.25 -2.39
N ILE A 186 -21.31 -2.32 -2.37
CA ILE A 186 -20.12 -2.43 -3.23
C ILE A 186 -20.60 -2.62 -4.65
N MET A 187 -20.30 -1.63 -5.49
CA MET A 187 -20.71 -1.62 -6.90
C MET A 187 -19.65 -2.24 -7.80
N LYS A 188 -18.38 -2.06 -7.45
CA LYS A 188 -17.27 -2.62 -8.21
C LYS A 188 -16.04 -2.80 -7.34
N LYS A 189 -15.34 -3.92 -7.54
CA LYS A 189 -14.01 -4.21 -6.98
C LYS A 189 -13.06 -4.47 -8.13
N ILE A 190 -11.96 -3.71 -8.19
CA ILE A 190 -10.96 -3.82 -9.27
C ILE A 190 -9.58 -3.94 -8.64
N THR A 191 -8.83 -4.96 -9.03
CA THR A 191 -7.39 -5.02 -8.73
C THR A 191 -6.66 -4.02 -9.63
N LEU A 192 -6.06 -3.00 -9.01
CA LEU A 192 -5.30 -1.96 -9.69
C LEU A 192 -3.91 -2.47 -10.01
N ALA A 193 -3.13 -2.72 -8.95
CA ALA A 193 -1.72 -2.99 -9.07
C ALA A 193 -1.30 -4.10 -8.12
N ASN A 194 -0.32 -4.86 -8.58
CA ASN A 194 0.48 -5.75 -7.77
C ASN A 194 1.83 -5.07 -7.56
N VAL A 195 2.16 -4.88 -6.30
CA VAL A 195 3.41 -4.26 -5.89
C VAL A 195 4.33 -5.36 -5.42
N THR A 196 5.50 -5.43 -6.04
CA THR A 196 6.58 -6.33 -5.62
C THR A 196 7.67 -5.46 -5.03
N CYS A 197 7.81 -5.49 -3.71
CA CYS A 197 8.83 -4.71 -3.03
C CYS A 197 10.12 -5.53 -2.95
N GLU A 198 11.08 -5.20 -3.80
CA GLU A 198 12.41 -5.81 -3.69
C GLU A 198 13.03 -5.47 -2.33
N LEU A 199 13.72 -6.43 -1.73
CA LEU A 199 14.51 -6.14 -0.53
C LEU A 199 15.67 -5.22 -0.92
N ARG A 200 15.60 -3.98 -0.43
CA ARG A 200 16.66 -2.99 -0.55
C ARG A 200 17.21 -2.68 0.83
N ALA A 201 18.45 -2.17 0.87
CA ALA A 201 18.97 -1.59 2.09
C ALA A 201 18.03 -0.45 2.53
N VAL A 202 17.58 -0.48 3.78
CA VAL A 202 16.64 0.53 4.28
C VAL A 202 17.38 1.85 4.41
N ASN A 203 17.00 2.83 3.58
CA ASN A 203 17.39 4.20 3.80
C ASN A 203 16.44 4.84 4.81
N TRP A 204 16.91 5.05 6.03
CA TRP A 204 16.08 5.59 7.11
C TRP A 204 15.71 7.07 6.94
N SER A 205 16.31 7.79 5.99
CA SER A 205 15.83 9.13 5.61
C SER A 205 14.52 9.09 4.84
N ASP A 206 14.24 7.97 4.17
CA ASP A 206 13.10 7.85 3.26
C ASP A 206 11.90 7.32 4.05
N LYS A 207 10.82 8.10 4.05
CA LYS A 207 9.58 7.71 4.73
C LYS A 207 8.87 6.55 4.02
N THR A 208 8.88 6.58 2.70
CA THR A 208 8.21 5.59 1.83
C THR A 208 9.05 5.32 0.59
N ILE A 209 8.98 4.10 0.09
CA ILE A 209 9.33 3.74 -1.27
C ILE A 209 8.06 3.93 -2.10
N ASP A 210 8.11 4.87 -3.03
CA ASP A 210 6.96 5.22 -3.84
C ASP A 210 6.88 4.36 -5.11
N PHE A 211 5.66 3.98 -5.46
CA PHE A 211 5.33 3.20 -6.62
C PHE A 211 4.28 3.92 -7.45
N TYR A 212 4.50 3.86 -8.75
CA TYR A 212 3.59 4.36 -9.76
C TYR A 212 2.96 3.19 -10.50
N TRP A 213 1.64 3.23 -10.65
CA TRP A 213 0.94 2.33 -11.55
C TRP A 213 -0.03 3.12 -12.41
N ALA A 214 -0.03 2.83 -13.72
CA ALA A 214 -0.97 3.36 -14.67
C ALA A 214 -1.57 2.21 -15.48
N ASP A 215 -2.83 2.41 -15.86
CA ASP A 215 -3.60 1.47 -16.63
C ASP A 215 -3.21 1.55 -18.12
N HIS A 216 -2.00 1.06 -18.40
CA HIS A 216 -1.33 1.07 -19.69
C HIS A 216 -0.82 -0.33 -20.01
N ASP A 217 -0.93 -0.76 -21.27
CA ASP A 217 -0.58 -2.13 -21.70
C ASP A 217 0.85 -2.53 -21.28
N ALA A 218 1.80 -1.60 -21.35
CA ALA A 218 3.19 -1.82 -20.94
C ALA A 218 3.39 -2.08 -19.44
N CYS A 219 2.49 -1.60 -18.58
CA CYS A 219 2.61 -1.75 -17.11
C CYS A 219 1.83 -2.96 -16.58
N HIS A 220 0.91 -3.54 -17.37
CA HIS A 220 0.01 -4.62 -16.96
C HIS A 220 -0.55 -4.38 -15.54
N LEU A 221 -0.36 -5.34 -14.63
CA LEU A 221 -0.72 -5.23 -13.21
C LEU A 221 0.51 -4.99 -12.33
N GLN A 222 1.67 -4.60 -12.86
CA GLN A 222 2.89 -4.42 -12.09
C GLN A 222 3.12 -2.95 -11.79
N ALA A 223 3.19 -2.59 -10.51
CA ALA A 223 3.59 -1.24 -10.13
C ALA A 223 5.11 -1.04 -10.33
N ILE A 224 5.50 0.14 -10.78
CA ILE A 224 6.88 0.51 -11.06
C ILE A 224 7.41 1.35 -9.89
N PRO A 225 8.53 0.98 -9.25
CA PRO A 225 9.14 1.81 -8.22
C PRO A 225 9.68 3.11 -8.82
N VAL A 226 9.52 4.22 -8.10
CA VAL A 226 9.97 5.55 -8.53
C VAL A 226 11.04 6.08 -7.57
N GLU A 227 12.04 6.76 -8.11
CA GLU A 227 13.04 7.46 -7.30
C GLU A 227 12.50 8.84 -6.86
N GLY A 228 12.68 9.17 -5.58
CA GLY A 228 12.13 10.37 -4.98
C GLY A 228 10.69 10.22 -4.49
N SER A 229 10.10 11.32 -4.02
CA SER A 229 8.74 11.31 -3.52
C SER A 229 7.75 11.72 -4.59
N LEU A 230 6.80 10.84 -4.91
CA LEU A 230 5.70 11.16 -5.81
C LEU A 230 4.81 12.28 -5.27
N ARG A 231 4.91 12.64 -3.97
CA ARG A 231 4.12 13.71 -3.34
C ARG A 231 4.48 15.10 -3.81
N SER A 232 5.73 15.34 -4.23
CA SER A 232 6.16 16.66 -4.68
C SER A 232 5.51 17.07 -6.00
N ILE A 233 4.99 16.10 -6.76
CA ILE A 233 4.36 16.35 -8.04
C ILE A 233 3.00 17.02 -7.82
N THR A 234 2.81 18.18 -8.43
CA THR A 234 1.57 18.94 -8.48
C THR A 234 0.88 18.69 -9.81
N TYR A 235 -0.37 18.25 -9.77
CA TYR A 235 -1.13 17.98 -10.99
C TYR A 235 -2.07 19.13 -11.34
N VAL A 236 -2.04 19.54 -12.60
CA VAL A 236 -2.93 20.57 -13.16
C VAL A 236 -3.90 19.98 -14.19
N GLU A 237 -5.10 20.55 -14.23
CA GLU A 237 -6.06 20.23 -15.28
C GLU A 237 -5.66 20.90 -16.60
N GLY A 238 -5.77 20.16 -17.70
CA GLY A 238 -5.56 20.71 -19.03
C GLY A 238 -4.80 19.76 -19.95
N LYS A 239 -4.47 20.26 -21.15
CA LYS A 239 -3.54 19.58 -22.05
C LYS A 239 -2.18 20.28 -21.97
N PRO A 240 -1.07 19.55 -22.11
CA PRO A 240 0.23 20.18 -22.27
C PRO A 240 0.20 21.14 -23.47
N PRO A 241 0.81 22.34 -23.37
CA PRO A 241 0.85 23.29 -24.47
C PRO A 241 1.53 22.64 -25.68
N ALA A 242 0.91 22.76 -26.86
CA ALA A 242 1.41 22.16 -28.11
C ALA A 242 2.83 22.62 -28.51
N LYS A 243 3.30 23.73 -27.92
CA LYS A 243 4.67 24.22 -27.98
C LYS A 243 5.09 24.57 -26.56
N ALA A 244 5.47 23.57 -25.78
CA ALA A 244 6.01 23.81 -24.46
C ALA A 244 7.32 24.61 -24.59
N ARG A 245 7.29 25.90 -24.22
CA ARG A 245 8.49 26.49 -23.61
C ARG A 245 8.67 25.71 -22.31
N ALA A 246 9.87 25.21 -22.05
CA ALA A 246 10.20 24.58 -20.78
C ALA A 246 9.73 25.53 -19.67
N VAL A 247 8.64 25.16 -19.00
CA VAL A 247 8.25 25.82 -17.76
C VAL A 247 9.19 25.18 -16.76
N ASP A 248 10.14 25.96 -16.22
CA ASP A 248 11.22 25.49 -15.33
C ASP A 248 10.73 24.93 -13.98
N ASP A 249 9.42 24.78 -13.80
CA ASP A 249 8.85 24.19 -12.59
C ASP A 249 8.76 22.67 -12.76
N ALA A 250 9.87 22.00 -12.45
CA ALA A 250 10.09 20.56 -12.64
C ALA A 250 9.08 19.63 -11.93
N ASN A 251 8.13 20.18 -11.17
CA ASN A 251 7.17 19.43 -10.35
C ASN A 251 5.71 19.57 -10.81
N VAL A 252 5.42 20.28 -11.90
CA VAL A 252 4.04 20.43 -12.41
C VAL A 252 3.77 19.44 -13.53
N GLU A 253 2.84 18.53 -13.32
CA GLU A 253 2.38 17.54 -14.31
C GLU A 253 0.92 17.75 -14.71
N TYR A 254 0.56 17.29 -15.91
CA TYR A 254 -0.83 17.28 -16.36
C TYR A 254 -1.55 16.03 -15.89
N LEU A 255 -2.85 16.13 -15.65
CA LEU A 255 -3.67 14.98 -15.29
C LEU A 255 -3.55 13.85 -16.33
N PRO A 256 -3.30 12.60 -15.89
CA PRO A 256 -3.22 11.48 -16.80
C PRO A 256 -4.58 11.19 -17.43
N SER A 257 -4.56 10.79 -18.71
CA SER A 257 -5.76 10.38 -19.44
C SER A 257 -6.23 8.96 -19.08
N VAL A 258 -5.41 8.20 -18.37
CA VAL A 258 -5.68 6.83 -17.94
C VAL A 258 -5.77 6.74 -16.42
N LEU A 259 -6.45 5.72 -15.91
CA LEU A 259 -6.50 5.44 -14.48
C LEU A 259 -5.08 5.27 -13.95
N THR A 260 -4.72 6.10 -12.98
CA THR A 260 -3.37 6.17 -12.43
C THR A 260 -3.44 6.20 -10.92
N VAL A 261 -2.56 5.45 -10.28
CA VAL A 261 -2.52 5.29 -8.83
C VAL A 261 -1.08 5.48 -8.38
N GLN A 262 -0.90 6.34 -7.39
CA GLN A 262 0.39 6.58 -6.76
C GLN A 262 0.31 6.14 -5.30
N VAL A 263 1.13 5.17 -4.93
CA VAL A 263 1.19 4.62 -3.57
C VAL A 263 2.64 4.64 -3.08
N GLY A 264 2.81 4.51 -1.77
CA GLY A 264 4.10 4.36 -1.13
C GLY A 264 4.01 3.33 -0.01
N PHE A 265 5.06 2.54 0.15
CA PHE A 265 5.20 1.60 1.26
C PHE A 265 6.38 2.04 2.12
N GLY A 266 6.17 2.12 3.42
CA GLY A 266 7.15 2.65 4.35
C GLY A 266 7.18 1.89 5.66
N LEU A 267 8.22 2.17 6.44
CA LEU A 267 8.33 1.73 7.82
C LEU A 267 8.45 2.96 8.71
N LYS A 268 7.51 3.11 9.64
CA LYS A 268 7.61 4.10 10.70
C LYS A 268 8.10 3.43 11.96
N ARG A 269 9.17 3.99 12.51
CA ARG A 269 9.61 3.66 13.86
C ARG A 269 8.60 4.26 14.82
N LEU A 270 8.17 3.52 15.84
CA LEU A 270 7.69 4.20 17.03
C LEU A 270 8.87 5.00 17.55
N GLU A 271 8.75 6.33 17.51
CA GLU A 271 9.64 7.18 18.28
C GLU A 271 9.45 6.72 19.72
N SER A 272 10.48 6.09 20.30
CA SER A 272 10.48 5.88 21.74
C SER A 272 10.29 7.27 22.33
N ASN A 273 9.31 7.42 23.21
CA ASN A 273 9.12 8.65 23.97
C ASN A 273 10.32 8.85 24.91
N ALA A 274 11.50 9.07 24.34
CA ALA A 274 12.72 9.52 25.00
C ALA A 274 12.62 11.04 25.20
N GLN A 275 11.52 11.45 25.82
CA GLN A 275 11.39 12.68 26.57
C GLN A 275 10.76 12.30 27.91
N ARG A 276 11.59 11.71 28.78
CA ARG A 276 11.47 11.80 30.23
C ARG A 276 12.85 11.99 30.81
#